data_AF-A0A497NAG7-F1
#
_entry.id   AF-A0A497NAG7-F1
#
_cell.length_a   1.000
_cell.length_b   1.000
_cell.length_c   1.000
_cell.angle_alpha   90.00
_cell.angle_beta   90.00
_cell.angle_gamma   90.00
#
_symmetry.space_group_name_H-M   'P 1'
#
loop_
_entity.id
_entity.type
_entity.pdbx_description
1 polymer ?
#
loop_
_entity_poly.entity_id
_entity_poly.type
_entity_poly.pdbx_seq_one_letter_code
_entity_poly.pdbx_strand_id
1 'polypeptide(L)'
;MSEPTKKYSELTLGEIRALFRKLGKVFWLSLTGGEPFLRKDLVEIMEIAFKETGCRILSLTTNGFDPRSISRRVSEALELRMPLIFVNVSLDGPIETHNFIRGVECYSNAIKTLKRLQGLQEQYDNFRYGIEYTLSPLNAGQLRRLIYDLDSHGLSPHCTLTIFHVGGLYHNLNSSTKLGKLDTEAALTDIAVCRKYGSADGFPIDVVRNIYLHYLKHFLA
;
A
#
# COMPACT_ATOMS: atom_id res chain seq x y z
N MET A 1 -4.25 25.84 -16.60
CA MET A 1 -4.92 24.87 -15.70
C MET A 1 -5.72 23.93 -16.57
N SER A 2 -5.14 22.78 -16.94
CA SER A 2 -5.86 21.75 -17.69
C SER A 2 -6.84 21.07 -16.74
N GLU A 3 -8.11 20.98 -17.16
CA GLU A 3 -9.20 20.33 -16.43
C GLU A 3 -8.84 18.90 -16.00
N PRO A 4 -9.27 18.45 -14.81
CA PRO A 4 -9.20 17.04 -14.45
C PRO A 4 -10.06 16.23 -15.41
N THR A 5 -9.41 15.34 -16.16
CA THR A 5 -9.99 14.42 -17.13
C THR A 5 -11.13 13.59 -16.52
N LYS A 6 -12.34 13.72 -17.10
CA LYS A 6 -13.55 12.88 -16.93
C LYS A 6 -13.77 12.22 -15.55
N LYS A 7 -14.63 12.82 -14.73
CA LYS A 7 -15.35 12.12 -13.64
C LYS A 7 -16.17 10.97 -14.23
N TYR A 8 -15.62 9.77 -14.22
CA TYR A 8 -16.47 8.58 -14.24
C TYR A 8 -17.30 8.60 -12.96
N SER A 9 -18.61 8.37 -13.06
CA SER A 9 -19.43 8.13 -11.87
C SER A 9 -18.86 6.91 -11.14
N GLU A 10 -18.48 7.08 -9.88
CA GLU A 10 -18.08 5.94 -9.05
C GLU A 10 -19.23 4.92 -8.98
N LEU A 11 -18.90 3.64 -9.03
CA LEU A 11 -19.89 2.57 -8.90
C LEU A 11 -20.64 2.71 -7.58
N THR A 12 -21.96 2.61 -7.63
CA THR A 12 -22.82 2.53 -6.45
C THR A 12 -22.58 1.21 -5.69
N LEU A 13 -23.00 1.14 -4.42
CA LEU A 13 -22.94 -0.10 -3.64
C LEU A 13 -23.70 -1.26 -4.31
N GLY A 14 -24.80 -0.97 -5.03
CA GLY A 14 -25.56 -1.97 -5.78
C GLY A 14 -24.77 -2.55 -6.95
N GLU A 15 -24.10 -1.71 -7.72
CA GLU A 15 -23.24 -2.13 -8.84
C GLU A 15 -22.01 -2.89 -8.35
N ILE A 16 -21.39 -2.45 -7.25
CA ILE A 16 -20.27 -3.15 -6.60
C ILE A 16 -20.71 -4.54 -6.14
N ARG A 17 -21.88 -4.67 -5.53
CA ARG A 17 -22.44 -5.96 -5.14
C ARG A 17 -22.66 -6.87 -6.34
N ALA A 18 -23.27 -6.36 -7.40
CA ALA A 18 -23.50 -7.12 -8.63
C ALA A 18 -22.17 -7.58 -9.26
N LEU A 19 -21.15 -6.71 -9.24
CA LEU A 19 -19.81 -7.02 -9.70
C LEU A 19 -19.18 -8.16 -8.90
N PHE A 20 -19.16 -8.08 -7.57
CA PHE A 20 -18.56 -9.11 -6.74
C PHE A 20 -19.29 -10.45 -6.82
N ARG A 21 -20.63 -10.44 -6.95
CA ARG A 21 -21.41 -11.65 -7.25
C ARG A 21 -21.00 -12.30 -8.56
N LYS A 22 -20.82 -11.48 -9.61
CA LYS A 22 -20.40 -11.96 -10.93
C LYS A 22 -18.97 -12.49 -10.92
N LEU A 23 -18.09 -11.88 -10.12
CA LEU A 23 -16.70 -12.31 -9.96
C LEU A 23 -16.60 -13.67 -9.26
N GLY A 24 -17.50 -13.95 -8.32
CA GLY A 24 -17.56 -15.21 -7.59
C GLY A 24 -16.47 -15.31 -6.51
N LYS A 25 -16.00 -16.53 -6.23
CA LYS A 25 -15.05 -16.78 -5.15
C LYS A 25 -13.67 -16.21 -5.48
N VAL A 26 -13.19 -15.33 -4.61
CA VAL A 26 -11.86 -14.71 -4.71
C VAL A 26 -11.12 -14.96 -3.40
N PHE A 27 -9.88 -15.43 -3.45
CA PHE A 27 -9.12 -15.67 -2.22
C PHE A 27 -8.55 -14.38 -1.63
N TRP A 28 -7.96 -13.53 -2.46
CA TRP A 28 -7.35 -12.26 -2.09
C TRP A 28 -7.95 -11.14 -2.95
N LEU A 29 -8.54 -10.14 -2.29
CA LEU A 29 -9.07 -8.94 -2.91
C LEU A 29 -8.31 -7.70 -2.44
N SER A 30 -7.83 -6.88 -3.38
CA SER A 30 -7.20 -5.59 -3.06
C SER A 30 -8.10 -4.44 -3.47
N LEU A 31 -8.42 -3.55 -2.53
CA LEU A 31 -9.17 -2.33 -2.79
C LEU A 31 -8.19 -1.18 -2.97
N THR A 32 -8.15 -0.63 -4.17
CA THR A 32 -7.27 0.46 -4.58
C THR A 32 -8.08 1.65 -5.10
N GLY A 33 -7.44 2.60 -5.79
CA GLY A 33 -8.08 3.76 -6.41
C GLY A 33 -7.09 4.92 -6.49
N GLY A 34 -7.58 6.13 -6.22
CA GLY A 34 -6.74 7.23 -5.74
C GLY A 34 -6.40 7.01 -4.27
N GLU A 35 -7.19 7.59 -3.37
CA GLU A 35 -7.11 7.34 -1.93
C GLU A 35 -8.39 6.63 -1.44
N PRO A 36 -8.34 5.31 -1.16
CA PRO A 36 -9.52 4.54 -0.77
C PRO A 36 -10.26 5.12 0.44
N PHE A 37 -9.53 5.65 1.42
CA PHE A 37 -10.12 6.15 2.68
C PHE A 37 -10.89 7.48 2.53
N LEU A 38 -10.84 8.12 1.35
CA LEU A 38 -11.73 9.25 1.02
C LEU A 38 -13.15 8.80 0.68
N ARG A 39 -13.33 7.54 0.29
CA ARG A 39 -14.64 7.01 -0.05
C ARG A 39 -15.48 6.79 1.20
N LYS A 40 -16.66 7.42 1.25
CA LYS A 40 -17.47 7.51 2.47
C LYS A 40 -17.99 6.15 2.94
N ASP A 41 -18.36 5.30 1.99
CA ASP A 41 -18.95 3.96 2.11
C ASP A 41 -17.91 2.83 2.00
N LEU A 42 -16.62 3.10 2.30
CA LEU A 42 -15.54 2.12 2.16
C LEU A 42 -15.76 0.85 2.99
N VAL A 43 -16.23 0.98 4.23
CA VAL A 43 -16.42 -0.16 5.15
C VAL A 43 -17.54 -1.05 4.63
N GLU A 44 -18.61 -0.45 4.11
CA GLU A 44 -19.71 -1.16 3.45
C GLU A 44 -19.23 -1.89 2.19
N ILE A 45 -18.31 -1.31 1.42
CA ILE A 45 -17.70 -1.99 0.27
C ILE A 45 -16.87 -3.19 0.70
N MET A 46 -16.09 -3.06 1.78
CA MET A 46 -15.32 -4.17 2.34
C MET A 46 -16.24 -5.31 2.81
N GLU A 47 -17.36 -4.96 3.46
CA GLU A 47 -18.37 -5.93 3.88
C GLU A 47 -19.01 -6.64 2.67
N ILE A 48 -19.38 -5.91 1.61
CA ILE A 48 -19.92 -6.49 0.38
C ILE A 48 -18.89 -7.40 -0.28
N ALA A 49 -17.63 -6.95 -0.40
CA ALA A 49 -16.55 -7.74 -0.97
C ALA A 49 -16.39 -9.06 -0.21
N PHE A 50 -16.39 -9.01 1.12
CA PHE A 50 -16.31 -10.21 1.96
C PHE A 50 -17.47 -11.16 1.75
N LYS A 51 -18.71 -10.66 1.87
CA LYS A 51 -19.92 -11.48 1.82
C LYS A 51 -20.16 -12.12 0.46
N GLU A 52 -19.88 -11.40 -0.62
CA GLU A 52 -20.18 -11.86 -1.97
C GLU A 52 -19.05 -12.72 -2.57
N THR A 53 -17.78 -12.49 -2.19
CA THR A 53 -16.63 -13.25 -2.74
C THR A 53 -16.07 -14.31 -1.79
N GLY A 54 -16.34 -14.22 -0.49
CA GLY A 54 -15.74 -15.09 0.52
C GLY A 54 -14.22 -14.92 0.68
N CYS A 55 -13.69 -13.73 0.35
CA CYS A 55 -12.26 -13.47 0.43
C CYS A 55 -11.68 -13.73 1.82
N ARG A 56 -10.45 -14.25 1.83
CA ARG A 56 -9.68 -14.55 3.03
C ARG A 56 -8.68 -13.45 3.35
N ILE A 57 -8.23 -12.73 2.33
CA ILE A 57 -7.35 -11.58 2.46
C ILE A 57 -8.03 -10.40 1.78
N LEU A 58 -8.22 -9.32 2.53
CA LEU A 58 -8.58 -8.02 1.97
C LEU A 58 -7.46 -7.03 2.26
N SER A 59 -6.85 -6.50 1.19
CA SER A 59 -5.76 -5.54 1.29
C SER A 59 -6.16 -4.14 0.83
N LEU A 60 -5.62 -3.12 1.47
CA LEU A 60 -5.73 -1.72 1.04
C LEU A 60 -4.37 -1.06 1.07
N THR A 61 -4.18 -0.07 0.19
CA THR A 61 -3.03 0.82 0.22
C THR A 61 -3.53 2.25 0.33
N THR A 62 -2.97 3.01 1.28
CA THR A 62 -3.30 4.42 1.53
C THR A 62 -2.04 5.28 1.47
N ASN A 63 -2.18 6.55 1.08
CA ASN A 63 -1.12 7.53 1.18
C ASN A 63 -0.77 7.92 2.64
N GLY A 64 -1.59 7.53 3.62
CA GLY A 64 -1.32 7.79 5.04
C GLY A 64 -1.55 9.25 5.47
N PHE A 65 -2.20 10.08 4.66
CA PHE A 65 -2.30 11.52 4.88
C PHE A 65 -3.23 11.93 6.02
N ASP A 66 -4.32 11.19 6.28
CA ASP A 66 -5.26 11.43 7.39
C ASP A 66 -5.24 10.29 8.41
N PRO A 67 -4.34 10.34 9.41
CA PRO A 67 -4.18 9.27 10.40
C PRO A 67 -5.46 8.95 11.17
N ARG A 68 -6.31 9.95 11.43
CA ARG A 68 -7.52 9.76 12.23
C ARG A 68 -8.61 9.08 11.43
N SER A 69 -8.88 9.57 10.21
CA SER A 69 -9.89 8.98 9.34
C SER A 69 -9.52 7.54 8.95
N ILE A 70 -8.24 7.32 8.60
CA ILE A 70 -7.74 5.99 8.22
C ILE A 70 -7.90 5.01 9.39
N SER A 71 -7.33 5.30 10.56
CA SER A 71 -7.39 4.37 11.71
C SER A 71 -8.81 4.08 12.17
N ARG A 72 -9.71 5.09 12.14
CA ARG A 72 -11.12 4.88 12.48
C ARG A 72 -11.80 3.90 11.53
N ARG A 73 -11.66 4.09 10.20
CA ARG A 73 -12.26 3.20 9.20
C ARG A 73 -11.67 1.78 9.25
N VAL A 74 -10.37 1.65 9.51
CA VAL A 74 -9.74 0.34 9.72
C VAL A 74 -10.36 -0.35 10.94
N SER A 75 -10.50 0.36 12.07
CA SER A 75 -11.15 -0.19 13.28
C SER A 75 -12.59 -0.61 13.01
N GLU A 76 -13.40 0.21 12.33
CA GLU A 76 -14.76 -0.13 11.92
C GLU A 76 -14.80 -1.41 11.06
N ALA A 77 -13.86 -1.55 10.12
CA ALA A 77 -13.78 -2.73 9.27
C ALA A 77 -13.31 -4.00 10.00
N LEU A 78 -12.49 -3.87 11.04
CA LEU A 78 -12.03 -5.00 11.84
C LEU A 78 -13.17 -5.67 12.61
N GLU A 79 -14.21 -4.91 12.97
CA GLU A 79 -15.43 -5.44 13.58
C GLU A 79 -16.24 -6.35 12.64
N LEU A 80 -15.96 -6.33 11.32
CA LEU A 80 -16.55 -7.26 10.36
C LEU A 80 -16.00 -8.69 10.50
N ARG A 81 -14.97 -8.90 11.35
CA ARG A 81 -14.35 -10.21 11.65
C ARG A 81 -13.92 -10.97 10.38
N MET A 82 -13.44 -10.24 9.39
CA MET A 82 -12.83 -10.82 8.19
C MET A 82 -11.56 -11.62 8.57
N PRO A 83 -11.20 -12.69 7.85
CA PRO A 83 -10.08 -13.54 8.24
C PRO A 83 -8.74 -12.80 8.30
N LEU A 84 -8.51 -11.87 7.37
CA LEU A 84 -7.37 -10.97 7.40
C LEU A 84 -7.67 -9.65 6.68
N ILE A 85 -7.37 -8.54 7.36
CA ILE A 85 -7.27 -7.22 6.75
C ILE A 85 -5.80 -6.79 6.77
N PHE A 86 -5.27 -6.38 5.61
CA PHE A 86 -3.89 -5.90 5.48
C PHE A 86 -3.85 -4.48 4.91
N VAL A 87 -3.31 -3.53 5.68
CA VAL A 87 -3.25 -2.13 5.24
C VAL A 87 -1.80 -1.70 5.07
N ASN A 88 -1.43 -1.33 3.85
CA ASN A 88 -0.15 -0.70 3.56
C ASN A 88 -0.28 0.83 3.55
N VAL A 89 0.71 1.51 4.13
CA VAL A 89 0.91 2.95 3.95
C VAL A 89 2.00 3.15 2.90
N SER A 90 1.72 3.92 1.86
CA SER A 90 2.72 4.19 0.84
C SER A 90 3.85 5.06 1.40
N LEU A 91 5.09 4.57 1.32
CA LEU A 91 6.30 5.29 1.69
C LEU A 91 7.37 5.02 0.63
N ASP A 92 7.93 6.09 0.08
CA ASP A 92 8.81 6.00 -1.11
C ASP A 92 10.27 6.28 -0.78
N GLY A 93 10.61 6.42 0.49
CA GLY A 93 11.95 6.72 0.97
C GLY A 93 11.94 7.49 2.29
N PRO A 94 13.12 7.91 2.78
CA PRO A 94 13.26 8.87 3.87
C PRO A 94 12.47 10.15 3.63
N ILE A 95 12.29 10.96 4.68
CA ILE A 95 11.45 12.17 4.66
C ILE A 95 11.66 13.05 3.42
N GLU A 96 12.91 13.33 3.04
CA GLU A 96 13.22 14.21 1.91
C GLU A 96 12.75 13.61 0.58
N THR A 97 13.05 12.32 0.37
CA THR A 97 12.70 11.61 -0.87
C THR A 97 11.21 11.36 -0.97
N HIS A 98 10.54 10.95 0.10
CA HIS A 98 9.11 10.72 0.07
C HIS A 98 8.34 12.02 -0.19
N ASN A 99 8.64 13.11 0.54
CA ASN A 99 7.96 14.39 0.32
C ASN A 99 8.23 14.95 -1.09
N PHE A 100 9.47 14.79 -1.60
CA PHE A 100 9.81 15.18 -2.97
C PHE A 100 8.98 14.41 -4.01
N ILE A 101 8.94 13.07 -3.91
CA ILE A 101 8.18 12.22 -4.83
C ILE A 101 6.68 12.54 -4.78
N ARG A 102 6.15 12.80 -3.58
CA ARG A 102 4.73 13.12 -3.37
C ARG A 102 4.38 14.57 -3.74
N GLY A 103 5.36 15.47 -3.79
CA GLY A 103 5.18 16.89 -4.06
C GLY A 103 4.50 17.66 -2.91
N VAL A 104 4.46 17.07 -1.71
CA VAL A 104 3.84 17.65 -0.52
C VAL A 104 4.48 17.07 0.74
N GLU A 105 4.53 17.86 1.81
CA GLU A 105 4.99 17.43 3.13
C GLU A 105 3.98 16.46 3.77
N CYS A 106 4.14 15.15 3.52
CA CYS A 106 3.20 14.12 4.00
C CYS A 106 3.84 13.00 4.83
N TYR A 107 5.17 12.88 4.83
CA TYR A 107 5.89 11.82 5.56
C TYR A 107 5.47 11.75 7.04
N SER A 108 5.39 12.91 7.72
CA SER A 108 5.03 12.95 9.15
C SER A 108 3.63 12.41 9.44
N ASN A 109 2.68 12.58 8.50
CA ASN A 109 1.34 12.00 8.61
C ASN A 109 1.37 10.50 8.32
N ALA A 110 2.14 10.04 7.33
CA ALA A 110 2.34 8.61 7.08
C ALA A 110 2.90 7.89 8.32
N ILE A 111 3.90 8.46 9.00
CA ILE A 111 4.43 7.92 10.27
C ILE A 111 3.36 7.88 11.37
N LYS A 112 2.56 8.94 11.53
CA LYS A 112 1.44 8.94 12.50
C LYS A 112 0.39 7.89 12.17
N THR A 113 0.12 7.66 10.89
CA THR A 113 -0.79 6.61 10.42
C THR A 113 -0.24 5.25 10.79
N LEU A 114 1.03 4.95 10.48
CA LEU A 114 1.68 3.69 10.84
C LEU A 114 1.62 3.40 12.34
N LYS A 115 1.90 4.40 13.21
CA LYS A 115 1.78 4.24 14.67
C LYS A 115 0.37 3.88 15.13
N ARG A 116 -0.66 4.46 14.51
CA ARG A 116 -2.05 4.12 14.82
C ARG A 116 -2.41 2.71 14.34
N LEU A 117 -1.92 2.30 13.18
CA LEU A 117 -2.12 0.94 12.67
C LEU A 117 -1.37 -0.09 13.51
N GLN A 118 -0.16 0.21 13.99
CA GLN A 118 0.57 -0.64 14.94
C GLN A 118 -0.26 -0.91 16.19
N GLY A 119 -0.83 0.14 16.80
CA GLY A 119 -1.71 -0.02 17.97
C GLY A 119 -2.99 -0.82 17.69
N LEU A 120 -3.50 -0.84 16.46
CA LEU A 120 -4.60 -1.73 16.07
C LEU A 120 -4.13 -3.17 15.92
N GLN A 121 -2.93 -3.41 15.37
CA GLN A 121 -2.40 -4.77 15.23
C GLN A 121 -2.18 -5.44 16.59
N GLU A 122 -1.82 -4.67 17.62
CA GLU A 122 -1.72 -5.16 19.00
C GLU A 122 -3.07 -5.59 19.62
N GLN A 123 -4.19 -5.10 19.08
CA GLN A 123 -5.54 -5.35 19.58
C GLN A 123 -6.31 -6.39 18.76
N TYR A 124 -5.93 -6.60 17.50
CA TYR A 124 -6.68 -7.41 16.54
C TYR A 124 -5.77 -8.44 15.84
N ASP A 125 -5.93 -9.72 16.18
CA ASP A 125 -5.12 -10.81 15.62
C ASP A 125 -5.28 -10.97 14.10
N ASN A 126 -6.45 -10.58 13.55
CA ASN A 126 -6.80 -10.63 12.14
C ASN A 126 -6.39 -9.36 11.36
N PHE A 127 -5.55 -8.50 11.94
CA PHE A 127 -5.05 -7.30 11.29
C PHE A 127 -3.55 -7.37 11.06
N ARG A 128 -3.09 -6.86 9.92
CA ARG A 128 -1.67 -6.57 9.68
C ARG A 128 -1.51 -5.18 9.07
N TYR A 129 -0.40 -4.52 9.38
CA TYR A 129 -0.02 -3.25 8.77
C TYR A 129 1.36 -3.33 8.11
N GLY A 130 1.57 -2.48 7.11
CA GLY A 130 2.80 -2.46 6.35
C GLY A 130 3.09 -1.12 5.71
N ILE A 131 4.24 -1.06 5.06
CA ILE A 131 4.57 -0.05 4.07
C ILE A 131 4.46 -0.66 2.69
N GLU A 132 4.06 0.16 1.72
CA GLU A 132 4.24 -0.14 0.31
C GLU A 132 5.26 0.82 -0.29
N TYR A 133 6.38 0.25 -0.74
CA TYR A 133 7.51 0.95 -1.32
C TYR A 133 7.55 0.71 -2.82
N THR A 134 7.23 1.74 -3.60
CA THR A 134 7.31 1.69 -5.06
C THR A 134 8.74 2.02 -5.48
N LEU A 135 9.51 1.00 -5.81
CA LEU A 135 10.87 1.13 -6.32
C LEU A 135 10.85 1.85 -7.67
N SER A 136 11.61 2.94 -7.77
CA SER A 136 11.69 3.82 -8.92
C SER A 136 13.10 4.42 -9.08
N PRO A 137 13.42 5.06 -10.21
CA PRO A 137 14.67 5.79 -10.39
C PRO A 137 14.90 6.90 -9.36
N LEU A 138 13.85 7.35 -8.65
CA LEU A 138 13.92 8.45 -7.69
C LEU A 138 14.31 7.99 -6.28
N ASN A 139 14.18 6.70 -5.98
CA ASN A 139 14.41 6.16 -4.63
C ASN A 139 15.27 4.90 -4.57
N ALA A 140 15.66 4.31 -5.71
CA ALA A 140 16.49 3.11 -5.73
C ALA A 140 17.71 3.22 -4.80
N GLY A 141 17.89 2.21 -3.95
CA GLY A 141 18.97 2.11 -2.96
C GLY A 141 18.65 2.75 -1.60
N GLN A 142 17.47 3.35 -1.42
CA GLN A 142 17.11 4.07 -0.19
C GLN A 142 16.28 3.26 0.80
N LEU A 143 15.82 2.05 0.47
CA LEU A 143 14.93 1.27 1.33
C LEU A 143 15.56 0.99 2.71
N ARG A 144 16.87 0.68 2.73
CA ARG A 144 17.59 0.44 3.99
C ARG A 144 17.54 1.66 4.92
N ARG A 145 17.73 2.87 4.38
CA ARG A 145 17.69 4.11 5.16
C ARG A 145 16.27 4.35 5.70
N LEU A 146 15.26 4.16 4.85
CA LEU A 146 13.86 4.23 5.28
C LEU A 146 13.57 3.28 6.45
N ILE A 147 14.04 2.03 6.37
CA ILE A 147 13.87 1.05 7.46
C ILE A 147 14.51 1.54 8.76
N TYR A 148 15.74 2.05 8.72
CA TYR A 148 16.37 2.62 9.92
C TYR A 148 15.59 3.80 10.49
N ASP A 149 15.04 4.67 9.63
CA ASP A 149 14.21 5.79 10.07
C ASP A 149 12.91 5.29 10.75
N LEU A 150 12.28 4.25 10.21
CA LEU A 150 11.11 3.61 10.82
C LEU A 150 11.43 2.98 12.18
N ASP A 151 12.55 2.25 12.28
CA ASP A 151 13.01 1.65 13.54
C ASP A 151 13.25 2.73 14.60
N SER A 152 13.82 3.88 14.22
CA SER A 152 14.00 5.03 15.13
C SER A 152 12.69 5.62 15.66
N HIS A 153 11.58 5.37 14.96
CA HIS A 153 10.23 5.74 15.38
C HIS A 153 9.50 4.65 16.17
N GLY A 154 10.15 3.51 16.43
CA GLY A 154 9.55 2.34 17.09
C GLY A 154 8.62 1.54 16.19
N LEU A 155 8.78 1.65 14.86
CA LEU A 155 7.94 1.01 13.87
C LEU A 155 8.71 -0.15 13.21
N SER A 156 8.08 -1.32 13.15
CA SER A 156 8.60 -2.48 12.40
C SER A 156 7.51 -3.06 11.49
N PRO A 157 7.00 -2.29 10.51
CA PRO A 157 5.93 -2.72 9.61
C PRO A 157 6.36 -3.86 8.69
N HIS A 158 5.40 -4.60 8.14
CA HIS A 158 5.67 -5.40 6.94
C HIS A 158 6.12 -4.50 5.78
N CYS A 159 7.05 -4.95 4.93
CA CYS A 159 7.44 -4.22 3.73
C CYS A 159 6.95 -4.93 2.46
N THR A 160 6.04 -4.27 1.74
CA THR A 160 5.65 -4.63 0.38
C THR A 160 6.46 -3.79 -0.59
N LEU A 161 7.21 -4.42 -1.49
CA LEU A 161 7.96 -3.72 -2.54
C LEU A 161 7.29 -3.97 -3.88
N THR A 162 7.06 -2.92 -4.65
CA THR A 162 6.57 -2.98 -6.03
C THR A 162 7.52 -2.23 -6.96
N ILE A 163 7.58 -2.59 -8.23
CA ILE A 163 8.37 -1.84 -9.22
C ILE A 163 7.47 -0.81 -9.91
N PHE A 164 7.99 0.40 -10.10
CA PHE A 164 7.32 1.42 -10.89
C PHE A 164 7.04 0.91 -12.31
N HIS A 165 5.81 1.13 -12.79
CA HIS A 165 5.49 0.96 -14.19
C HIS A 165 5.51 2.32 -14.87
N VAL A 166 6.05 2.40 -16.10
CA VAL A 166 5.96 3.62 -16.92
C VAL A 166 4.50 3.80 -17.33
N GLY A 167 3.75 4.54 -16.50
CA GLY A 167 2.34 4.90 -16.65
C GLY A 167 2.06 6.18 -15.84
N GLY A 168 0.84 6.72 -15.91
CA GLY A 168 0.44 8.04 -15.35
C GLY A 168 0.52 8.22 -13.83
N LEU A 169 1.36 7.48 -13.10
CA LEU A 169 1.44 7.52 -11.63
C LEU A 169 2.22 8.72 -11.07
N TYR A 170 2.89 9.51 -11.91
CA TYR A 170 3.69 10.67 -11.53
C TYR A 170 3.20 11.98 -12.18
N HIS A 171 1.89 12.20 -12.26
CA HIS A 171 1.33 13.44 -12.85
C HIS A 171 1.72 14.73 -12.10
N ASN A 172 2.13 14.62 -10.84
CA ASN A 172 2.62 15.72 -10.01
C ASN A 172 4.07 16.11 -10.33
N LEU A 173 4.87 15.18 -10.85
CA LEU A 173 6.16 15.50 -11.43
C LEU A 173 5.88 16.05 -12.83
N ASN A 174 5.95 17.38 -13.00
CA ASN A 174 5.80 18.03 -14.30
C ASN A 174 6.51 17.21 -15.38
N SER A 175 5.89 17.08 -16.56
CA SER A 175 6.36 16.29 -17.72
C SER A 175 7.82 16.56 -18.16
N SER A 176 8.46 17.59 -17.60
CA SER A 176 9.88 17.89 -17.71
C SER A 176 10.81 17.00 -16.87
N THR A 177 10.31 16.32 -15.83
CA THR A 177 11.10 15.38 -15.04
C THR A 177 11.13 14.05 -15.77
N LYS A 178 12.04 13.92 -16.75
CA LYS A 178 12.31 12.62 -17.36
C LYS A 178 12.82 11.70 -16.26
N LEU A 179 11.96 10.78 -15.79
CA LEU A 179 12.39 9.66 -14.95
C LEU A 179 13.60 9.03 -15.65
N GLY A 180 14.73 9.01 -14.95
CA GLY A 180 15.96 8.39 -15.44
C GLY A 180 15.79 6.89 -15.62
N LYS A 181 16.83 6.23 -16.15
CA LYS A 181 16.87 4.77 -16.07
C LYS A 181 16.94 4.35 -14.60
N LEU A 182 16.22 3.28 -14.25
CA LEU A 182 16.34 2.68 -12.94
C LEU A 182 17.77 2.16 -12.77
N ASP A 183 18.41 2.51 -11.65
CA ASP A 183 19.67 1.90 -11.25
C ASP A 183 19.41 0.45 -10.81
N THR A 184 19.78 -0.50 -11.66
CA THR A 184 19.54 -1.93 -11.43
C THR A 184 20.31 -2.45 -10.22
N GLU A 185 21.53 -1.98 -9.93
CA GLU A 185 22.31 -2.45 -8.79
C GLU A 185 21.71 -1.96 -7.47
N ALA A 186 21.32 -0.68 -7.43
CA ALA A 186 20.62 -0.10 -6.28
C ALA A 186 19.25 -0.78 -6.05
N ALA A 187 18.50 -1.03 -7.13
CA ALA A 187 17.24 -1.78 -7.08
C ALA A 187 17.40 -3.21 -6.54
N LEU A 188 18.42 -3.95 -7.00
CA LEU A 188 18.72 -5.28 -6.49
C LEU A 188 19.09 -5.27 -5.01
N THR A 189 19.75 -4.20 -4.55
CA THR A 189 20.05 -3.98 -3.13
C THR A 189 18.77 -3.80 -2.31
N ASP A 190 17.84 -2.95 -2.75
CA ASP A 190 16.54 -2.76 -2.08
C ASP A 190 15.73 -4.07 -2.04
N ILE A 191 15.73 -4.85 -3.12
CA ILE A 191 15.09 -6.17 -3.15
C ILE A 191 15.70 -7.10 -2.09
N ALA A 192 17.03 -7.13 -1.98
CA ALA A 192 17.72 -7.95 -0.98
C ALA A 192 17.41 -7.50 0.46
N VAL A 193 17.30 -6.19 0.68
CA VAL A 193 16.90 -5.60 1.97
C VAL A 193 15.46 -5.99 2.31
N CYS A 194 14.52 -5.80 1.40
CA CYS A 194 13.10 -6.13 1.58
C CYS A 194 12.91 -7.62 1.95
N ARG A 195 13.64 -8.53 1.28
CA ARG A 195 13.58 -9.98 1.57
C ARG A 195 14.01 -10.33 2.99
N LYS A 196 14.96 -9.59 3.57
CA LYS A 196 15.45 -9.80 4.94
C LYS A 196 14.57 -9.16 5.99
N TYR A 197 13.96 -8.01 5.68
CA TYR A 197 13.18 -7.23 6.63
C TYR A 197 11.85 -7.91 7.01
N GLY A 198 11.16 -8.49 6.03
CA GLY A 198 9.80 -9.02 6.23
C GLY A 198 9.71 -10.49 6.64
N SER A 199 10.80 -11.15 7.07
CA SER A 199 10.82 -12.61 7.25
C SER A 199 10.40 -13.12 8.64
N ALA A 200 9.78 -12.30 9.49
CA ALA A 200 9.62 -12.63 10.91
C ALA A 200 8.40 -13.52 11.24
N ASP A 201 7.28 -13.42 10.50
CA ASP A 201 6.00 -13.94 11.02
C ASP A 201 5.40 -15.15 10.26
N GLY A 202 6.03 -15.60 9.17
CA GLY A 202 5.63 -16.82 8.45
C GLY A 202 4.20 -16.79 7.88
N PHE A 203 3.65 -15.61 7.63
CA PHE A 203 2.25 -15.46 7.25
C PHE A 203 2.05 -15.79 5.76
N PRO A 204 0.88 -16.28 5.30
CA PRO A 204 0.65 -16.58 3.88
C PRO A 204 1.02 -15.45 2.90
N ILE A 205 0.92 -14.19 3.33
CA ILE A 205 1.32 -13.03 2.53
C ILE A 205 2.83 -12.98 2.25
N ASP A 206 3.65 -13.46 3.20
CA ASP A 206 5.10 -13.53 3.04
C ASP A 206 5.50 -14.53 1.96
N VAL A 207 4.74 -15.63 1.78
CA VAL A 207 4.99 -16.61 0.72
C VAL A 207 4.82 -15.95 -0.65
N VAL A 208 3.69 -15.28 -0.87
CA VAL A 208 3.41 -14.58 -2.14
C VAL A 208 4.45 -13.47 -2.39
N ARG A 209 4.77 -12.69 -1.36
CA ARG A 209 5.82 -11.66 -1.43
C ARG A 209 7.17 -12.25 -1.79
N ASN A 210 7.57 -13.34 -1.15
CA ASN A 210 8.88 -13.96 -1.37
C ASN A 210 9.01 -14.58 -2.77
N ILE A 211 7.92 -15.12 -3.32
CA ILE A 211 7.83 -15.56 -4.72
C ILE A 211 7.99 -14.35 -5.64
N TYR A 212 7.22 -13.27 -5.42
CA TYR A 212 7.33 -12.05 -6.21
C TYR A 212 8.76 -11.49 -6.22
N LEU A 213 9.37 -11.30 -5.03
CA LEU A 213 10.74 -10.79 -4.88
C LEU A 213 11.80 -11.72 -5.48
N HIS A 214 11.53 -13.02 -5.59
CA HIS A 214 12.42 -13.96 -6.28
C HIS A 214 12.44 -13.66 -7.78
N TYR A 215 11.27 -13.52 -8.40
CA TYR A 215 11.15 -13.28 -9.84
C TYR A 215 11.39 -11.83 -10.25
N LEU A 216 11.32 -10.89 -9.29
CA LEU A 216 11.40 -9.46 -9.56
C LEU A 216 12.69 -9.06 -10.29
N LYS A 217 13.78 -9.76 -10.02
CA LYS A 217 15.08 -9.54 -10.67
C LYS A 217 15.04 -9.73 -12.19
N HIS A 218 14.13 -10.55 -12.71
CA HIS A 218 14.00 -10.77 -14.16
C HIS A 218 13.38 -9.57 -14.89
N PHE A 219 12.69 -8.68 -14.18
CA PHE A 219 12.12 -7.45 -14.74
C PHE A 219 13.10 -6.27 -14.72
N LEU A 220 14.27 -6.46 -14.09
CA LEU A 220 15.32 -5.44 -13.96
C LEU A 220 16.49 -5.66 -14.94
N ALA A 221 16.48 -6.77 -15.69
CA ALA A 221 17.51 -7.19 -16.63
C ALA A 221 17.21 -6.73 -18.07
#